data_AF-A0A821UYF2-F1
#
_entry.id   AF-A0A821UYF2-F1
#
_cell.length_a   1.000
_cell.length_b   1.000
_cell.length_c   1.000
_cell.angle_alpha   90.00
_cell.angle_beta   90.00
_cell.angle_gamma   90.00
#
_symmetry.space_group_name_H-M   'P 1'
#
loop_
_entity.id
_entity.type
_entity.pdbx_description
1 polymer ?
#
loop_
_entity_poly.entity_id
_entity_poly.type
_entity_poly.pdbx_seq_one_letter_code
_entity_poly.pdbx_strand_id
1 'polypeptide(L)'
;VCQCSTHQFYNGSASLGNGICVPHRVYNESCTSTSQCDYRINLECSNNLCSCPSGTNYDSSISSSGVMGYCEPAAGYMENC
;
A
#
# COMPACT_ATOMS: atom_id res chain seq x y z
N VAL A 1 -10.62 -21.79 1.59
CA VAL A 1 -10.44 -20.32 1.55
C VAL A 1 -9.00 -20.04 1.18
N CYS A 2 -8.72 -19.42 0.03
CA CYS A 2 -7.36 -19.04 -0.36
C CYS A 2 -6.86 -17.98 0.62
N GLN A 3 -6.10 -18.42 1.64
CA GLN A 3 -5.47 -17.52 2.60
C GLN A 3 -4.14 -17.11 1.99
N CYS A 4 -4.11 -16.00 1.26
CA CYS A 4 -2.85 -15.39 0.84
C CYS A 4 -2.04 -15.01 2.09
N SER A 5 -0.71 -14.98 1.95
CA SER A 5 0.16 -14.53 3.05
C SER A 5 -0.14 -13.08 3.41
N THR A 6 0.25 -12.62 4.60
CA THR A 6 0.04 -11.24 5.08
C THR A 6 0.61 -10.15 4.16
N HIS A 7 1.51 -10.50 3.24
CA HIS A 7 2.12 -9.59 2.26
C HIS A 7 1.50 -9.67 0.87
N GLN A 8 0.41 -10.42 0.71
CA GLN A 8 -0.20 -10.70 -0.59
C GLN A 8 -1.71 -10.48 -0.53
N PHE A 9 -2.25 -9.93 -1.62
CA PHE A 9 -3.68 -9.85 -1.82
C PHE A 9 -4.15 -10.89 -2.85
N TYR A 10 -5.41 -11.29 -2.72
CA TYR A 10 -6.06 -12.15 -3.68
C TYR A 10 -6.47 -11.34 -4.91
N ASN A 11 -5.79 -11.55 -6.03
CA ASN A 11 -6.18 -10.99 -7.31
C ASN A 11 -7.08 -11.96 -8.06
N GLY A 12 -8.39 -11.76 -7.92
CA GLY A 12 -9.43 -12.53 -8.64
C GLY A 12 -9.52 -12.21 -10.14
N SER A 13 -8.77 -11.22 -10.64
CA SER A 13 -8.78 -10.81 -12.05
C SER A 13 -7.75 -11.56 -12.90
N ALA A 14 -7.03 -12.55 -12.36
CA ALA A 14 -6.16 -13.38 -13.17
C ALA A 14 -6.98 -14.07 -14.27
N SER A 15 -6.57 -13.87 -15.52
CA SER A 15 -7.26 -14.26 -16.76
C SER A 15 -7.52 -15.77 -16.91
N LEU A 16 -7.15 -16.57 -15.92
CA LEU A 16 -7.26 -18.03 -15.88
C LEU A 16 -8.36 -18.55 -14.93
N GLY A 17 -9.18 -17.67 -14.34
CA GLY A 17 -10.29 -18.06 -13.46
C GLY A 17 -9.87 -18.66 -12.11
N ASN A 18 -8.57 -18.77 -11.85
CA ASN A 18 -7.98 -19.09 -10.56
C ASN A 18 -7.32 -17.82 -10.03
N GLY A 19 -7.88 -17.19 -9.00
CA GLY A 19 -7.27 -16.01 -8.43
C GLY A 19 -5.91 -16.34 -7.82
N ILE A 20 -4.95 -15.47 -8.09
CA ILE A 20 -3.56 -15.63 -7.67
C ILE A 20 -3.27 -14.74 -6.47
N CYS A 21 -2.38 -15.19 -5.59
CA CYS A 21 -1.84 -14.34 -4.53
C CYS A 21 -0.68 -13.51 -5.10
N VAL A 22 -0.85 -12.21 -5.18
CA VAL A 22 0.15 -11.25 -5.66
C VAL A 22 0.61 -10.38 -4.50
N PRO A 23 1.87 -9.95 -4.47
CA PRO A 23 2.36 -9.06 -3.42
C PRO A 23 1.54 -7.76 -3.39
N HIS A 24 1.37 -7.20 -2.20
CA HIS A 24 0.79 -5.86 -2.06
C HIS A 24 1.61 -4.82 -2.82
N ARG A 25 0.91 -3.85 -3.37
CA ARG A 25 1.45 -2.74 -4.13
C ARG A 25 1.97 -1.67 -3.20
N VAL A 26 3.11 -1.09 -3.58
CA VAL A 26 3.80 -0.03 -2.82
C VAL A 26 3.32 1.37 -3.21
N TYR A 27 3.87 2.40 -2.56
CA TYR A 27 3.52 3.79 -2.87
C TYR A 27 3.74 4.10 -4.35
N ASN A 28 2.80 4.84 -4.95
CA ASN A 28 2.78 5.24 -6.35
C ASN A 28 2.62 4.09 -7.37
N GLU A 29 2.24 2.88 -6.94
CA GLU A 29 1.86 1.80 -7.86
C GLU A 29 0.39 1.88 -8.27
N SER A 30 0.10 1.45 -9.50
CA SER A 30 -1.27 1.44 -10.03
C SER A 30 -2.15 0.44 -9.30
N CYS A 31 -3.27 0.88 -8.75
CA CYS A 31 -4.23 0.06 -8.04
C CYS A 31 -5.64 0.20 -8.63
N THR A 32 -6.48 -0.82 -8.40
CA THR A 32 -7.92 -0.74 -8.69
C THR A 32 -8.79 -0.86 -7.44
N SER A 33 -8.19 -1.21 -6.31
CA SER A 33 -8.87 -1.28 -5.00
C SER A 33 -7.85 -1.16 -3.87
N THR A 34 -8.26 -0.60 -2.73
CA THR A 34 -7.40 -0.41 -1.54
C THR A 34 -6.78 -1.71 -1.03
N SER A 35 -7.48 -2.83 -1.15
CA SER A 35 -6.97 -4.15 -0.77
C SER A 35 -5.74 -4.61 -1.55
N GLN A 36 -5.39 -3.92 -2.65
CA GLN A 36 -4.18 -4.20 -3.42
C GLN A 36 -2.97 -3.48 -2.85
N CYS A 37 -3.19 -2.37 -2.14
CA CYS A 37 -2.14 -1.55 -1.56
C CYS A 37 -1.67 -2.14 -0.24
N ASP A 38 -0.42 -1.85 0.13
CA ASP A 38 0.15 -2.38 1.35
C ASP A 38 -0.46 -1.72 2.60
N TYR A 39 -1.34 -2.45 3.26
CA TYR A 39 -2.02 -1.98 4.47
C TYR A 39 -1.07 -1.82 5.67
N ARG A 40 0.09 -2.49 5.67
CA ARG A 40 1.05 -2.41 6.78
C ARG A 40 1.63 -1.01 6.93
N ILE A 41 1.61 -0.27 5.83
CA ILE A 41 2.11 1.09 5.72
C ILE A 41 0.98 2.10 5.50
N ASN A 42 -0.27 1.69 5.75
CA ASN A 42 -1.50 2.47 5.61
C ASN A 42 -1.68 3.10 4.22
N LEU A 43 -1.34 2.38 3.14
CA LEU A 43 -1.63 2.87 1.79
C LEU A 43 -3.08 2.62 1.40
N GLU A 44 -3.64 3.58 0.68
CA GLU A 44 -5.00 3.57 0.16
C GLU A 44 -4.98 3.70 -1.36
N CYS A 45 -5.92 3.05 -2.04
CA CYS A 45 -6.03 3.22 -3.48
C CYS A 45 -6.77 4.53 -3.78
N SER A 46 -6.02 5.56 -4.16
CA SER A 46 -6.53 6.89 -4.49
C SER A 46 -6.08 7.28 -5.89
N ASN A 47 -7.02 7.73 -6.74
CA ASN A 47 -6.73 8.06 -8.16
C ASN A 47 -6.04 6.91 -8.91
N ASN A 48 -6.45 5.67 -8.66
CA ASN A 48 -5.85 4.47 -9.23
C ASN A 48 -4.36 4.30 -8.90
N LEU A 49 -3.86 4.96 -7.85
CA LEU A 49 -2.50 4.81 -7.34
C LEU A 49 -2.53 4.54 -5.84
N CYS A 50 -1.68 3.64 -5.36
CA CYS A 50 -1.49 3.43 -3.94
C CYS A 50 -0.81 4.66 -3.34
N SER A 51 -1.58 5.43 -2.58
CA SER A 51 -1.16 6.70 -2.01
C SER A 51 -1.52 6.73 -0.54
N CYS A 52 -0.87 7.62 0.20
CA CYS A 52 -1.23 7.83 1.59
C CYS A 52 -2.61 8.51 1.71
N PRO A 53 -3.39 8.18 2.77
CA PRO A 53 -4.66 8.84 3.06
C PRO A 53 -4.50 10.36 3.14
N SER A 54 -5.59 11.08 2.84
CA SER A 54 -5.64 12.53 3.04
C SER A 54 -5.24 12.92 4.47
N GLY A 55 -4.24 13.78 4.61
CA GLY A 55 -3.72 14.21 5.92
C GLY A 55 -2.55 13.36 6.44
N THR A 56 -2.01 12.47 5.63
CA THR A 56 -0.76 11.74 5.91
C THR A 56 0.28 12.02 4.82
N ASN A 57 1.56 11.98 5.18
CA ASN A 57 2.70 12.10 4.27
C ASN A 57 3.39 10.74 4.13
N TYR A 58 3.91 10.46 2.94
CA TYR A 58 4.71 9.26 2.73
C TYR A 58 6.13 9.50 3.25
N ASP A 59 6.45 8.92 4.40
CA ASP A 59 7.81 8.89 4.91
C ASP A 59 8.54 7.68 4.30
N SER A 60 9.50 7.95 3.43
CA SER A 60 10.40 6.93 2.86
C SER A 60 11.71 6.79 3.65
N SER A 61 11.87 7.57 4.73
CA SER A 61 13.11 7.64 5.49
C SER A 61 13.25 6.45 6.44
N ILE A 62 12.14 5.85 6.88
CA ILE A 62 12.16 4.60 7.66
C ILE A 62 11.92 3.40 6.74
N SER A 63 13.02 2.88 6.19
CA SER A 63 13.05 1.58 5.52
C SER A 63 13.61 0.53 6.48
N SER A 64 12.78 0.04 7.40
CA SER A 64 13.17 -1.05 8.29
C SER A 64 12.53 -2.35 7.82
N SER A 65 13.36 -3.32 7.39
CA SER A 65 12.95 -4.68 7.01
C SER A 65 12.04 -4.81 5.77
N GLY A 66 12.39 -4.15 4.66
CA GLY A 66 11.84 -4.49 3.33
C GLY A 66 10.51 -3.82 2.96
N VAL A 67 10.05 -2.86 3.75
CA VAL A 67 8.98 -1.90 3.39
C VAL A 67 9.62 -0.55 3.08
N MET A 68 9.31 0.04 1.92
CA MET A 68 9.99 1.24 1.39
C MET A 68 9.51 2.57 2.00
N GLY A 69 8.92 2.55 3.20
CA GLY A 69 8.33 3.72 3.84
C GLY A 69 6.95 3.46 4.43
N TYR A 70 6.35 4.46 5.07
CA TYR A 70 5.03 4.39 5.69
C TYR A 70 4.29 5.72 5.70
N CYS A 71 2.96 5.66 5.67
CA CYS A 71 2.13 6.84 5.75
C CYS A 71 2.04 7.33 7.20
N GLU A 72 2.58 8.51 7.46
CA GLU A 72 2.53 9.17 8.76
C GLU A 72 1.57 10.34 8.77
N PRO A 73 0.83 10.57 9.87
CA PRO A 73 0.02 11.77 10.00
C PRO A 73 0.87 13.03 9.80
N ALA A 74 0.38 13.96 8.99
CA ALA A 74 1.05 15.23 8.69
C ALA A 74 1.30 16.09 9.96
N ALA A 75 0.69 15.73 11.09
CA ALA A 75 0.89 16.35 12.40
C ALA A 75 2.35 16.29 12.92
N GLY A 76 3.23 15.50 12.29
CA GLY A 76 4.66 15.40 12.65
C GLY A 76 5.61 16.25 11.82
N TYR A 77 5.17 16.86 10.71
CA TYR A 77 6.01 17.78 9.94
C TYR A 77 5.97 19.15 10.61
N MET A 78 6.79 19.30 11.66
CA MET A 78 7.24 20.63 12.05
C MET A 78 8.16 21.09 10.92
N GLU A 79 7.63 21.89 10.00
CA GLU A 79 8.46 22.87 9.30
C GLU A 79 9.19 23.64 10.38
N ASN A 80 10.48 23.35 10.55
CA ASN A 80 11.34 24.33 11.19
C ASN A 80 11.38 25.51 10.21
N CYS A 81 10.51 26.50 10.46
CA CYS A 81 10.60 27.84 9.89
C CYS A 81 11.99 28.43 10.10
#